data_AF-A0A6N0HWS8-F1
#
_entry.id   AF-A0A6N0HWS8-F1
#
_cell.length_a   1.000
_cell.length_b   1.000
_cell.length_c   1.000
_cell.angle_alpha   90.00
_cell.angle_beta   90.00
_cell.angle_gamma   90.00
#
_symmetry.space_group_name_H-M   'P 1'
#
loop_
_entity.id
_entity.type
_entity.pdbx_description
1 polymer ?
#
loop_
_entity_poly.entity_id
_entity_poly.type
_entity_poly.pdbx_seq_one_letter_code
_entity_poly.pdbx_strand_id
1 'polypeptide(L)'
;MRARDYEWNPAVSPSIYLHRRNTADWLSHTQCDYQHATPYEPAVTLTAATLLDESVTTSEHYRIEPEVANDGRMNSYQLSSEIQSLVVHTDSLLRERAHEIEAIVALRQMKESDTFQKGFMAAAEAPISLTRNLVTDPVGTLESIPLASAMC
;
A
#
# COMPACT_ATOMS: atom_id res chain seq x y z
N MET A 1 -16.40 18.67 -15.79
CA MET A 1 -16.11 17.31 -15.29
C MET A 1 -17.22 16.93 -14.32
N ARG A 2 -18.01 15.91 -14.65
CA ARG A 2 -19.05 15.35 -13.78
C ARG A 2 -18.93 13.84 -13.86
N ALA A 3 -18.67 13.20 -12.73
CA ALA A 3 -18.68 11.75 -12.59
C ALA A 3 -20.08 11.24 -12.93
N ARG A 4 -20.15 10.14 -13.68
CA ARG A 4 -21.39 9.38 -13.86
C ARG A 4 -21.38 8.27 -12.82
N ASP A 5 -22.31 8.36 -11.89
CA ASP A 5 -22.66 7.28 -10.97
C ASP A 5 -23.40 6.21 -11.79
N TYR A 6 -22.82 5.02 -11.88
CA TYR A 6 -23.47 3.88 -12.51
C TYR A 6 -24.10 3.02 -11.41
N GLU A 7 -25.32 3.39 -11.02
CA GLU A 7 -26.15 2.59 -10.13
C GLU A 7 -26.82 1.48 -10.95
N TRP A 8 -26.49 0.22 -10.67
CA TRP A 8 -27.04 -0.94 -11.35
C TRP A 8 -28.48 -1.19 -10.85
N ASN A 9 -29.47 -1.04 -11.73
CA ASN A 9 -30.89 -1.32 -11.43
C ASN A 9 -31.35 -2.62 -12.15
N PRO A 10 -31.61 -3.71 -11.42
CA PRO A 10 -32.04 -4.99 -12.00
C PRO A 10 -33.47 -5.01 -12.56
N ALA A 11 -34.26 -3.94 -12.39
CA ALA A 11 -35.69 -3.98 -12.64
C ALA A 11 -36.14 -3.61 -14.08
N VAL A 12 -35.23 -3.48 -15.05
CA VAL A 12 -35.60 -3.13 -16.44
C VAL A 12 -35.11 -4.18 -17.44
N SER A 13 -35.83 -5.31 -17.50
CA SER A 13 -35.85 -6.16 -18.70
C SER A 13 -37.12 -5.87 -19.50
N PRO A 14 -37.05 -5.54 -20.80
CA PRO A 14 -38.22 -5.44 -21.64
C PRO A 14 -38.77 -6.86 -21.88
N SER A 15 -39.81 -7.19 -21.13
CA SER A 15 -40.62 -8.39 -21.31
C SER A 15 -41.54 -8.22 -22.53
N ILE A 16 -41.23 -8.89 -23.64
CA ILE A 16 -42.20 -9.12 -24.73
C ILE A 16 -42.69 -10.57 -24.61
N TYR A 17 -43.95 -10.73 -24.20
CA TYR A 17 -44.61 -12.03 -24.03
C TYR A 17 -45.16 -12.58 -25.36
N LEU A 18 -44.79 -13.85 -25.63
CA LEU A 18 -45.60 -14.99 -26.10
C LEU A 18 -46.25 -15.01 -27.49
N HIS A 19 -45.89 -16.06 -28.24
CA HIS A 19 -46.89 -16.90 -28.91
C HIS A 19 -46.79 -18.34 -28.39
N ARG A 20 -47.94 -18.84 -27.91
CA ARG A 20 -48.18 -20.15 -27.31
C ARG A 20 -48.48 -21.19 -28.40
N ARG A 21 -47.77 -22.33 -28.38
CA ARG A 21 -48.11 -23.74 -28.73
C ARG A 21 -46.78 -24.46 -29.00
N ASN A 22 -46.34 -25.53 -28.33
CA ASN A 22 -47.00 -26.78 -27.93
C ASN A 22 -46.26 -27.37 -26.70
N THR A 23 -46.95 -27.96 -25.73
CA THR A 23 -46.42 -28.30 -24.38
C THR A 23 -45.87 -29.71 -24.23
N ALA A 24 -45.13 -30.25 -25.21
CA ALA A 24 -44.65 -31.64 -25.13
C ALA A 24 -43.31 -31.91 -25.83
N ASP A 25 -42.38 -30.95 -25.87
CA ASP A 25 -41.12 -31.13 -26.61
C ASP A 25 -39.89 -30.45 -25.96
N TRP A 26 -39.89 -30.28 -24.63
CA TRP A 26 -38.83 -29.53 -23.91
C TRP A 26 -38.08 -30.32 -22.84
N LEU A 27 -38.35 -31.63 -22.69
CA LEU A 27 -37.63 -32.49 -21.74
C LEU A 27 -36.44 -33.22 -22.36
N SER A 28 -35.74 -32.60 -23.31
CA SER A 28 -34.49 -33.14 -23.79
C SER A 28 -33.58 -32.00 -24.22
N HIS A 29 -32.45 -31.87 -23.50
CA HIS A 29 -31.29 -31.02 -23.81
C HIS A 29 -31.33 -29.57 -23.30
N THR A 30 -31.32 -29.40 -21.97
CA THR A 30 -30.49 -28.35 -21.38
C THR A 30 -29.85 -28.90 -20.11
N GLN A 31 -28.94 -29.87 -20.28
CA GLN A 31 -27.75 -29.84 -19.43
C GLN A 31 -27.07 -28.50 -19.75
N CYS A 32 -27.26 -27.50 -18.89
CA CYS A 32 -26.22 -26.51 -18.74
C CYS A 32 -25.01 -27.30 -18.27
N ASP A 33 -24.07 -27.57 -19.18
CA ASP A 33 -22.76 -28.05 -18.81
C ASP A 33 -22.16 -26.99 -17.87
N TYR A 34 -22.28 -27.26 -16.57
CA TYR A 34 -21.50 -26.61 -15.54
C TYR A 34 -20.07 -27.02 -15.86
N GLN A 35 -19.37 -26.24 -16.69
CA GLN A 35 -17.96 -26.45 -16.91
C GLN A 35 -17.30 -26.30 -15.54
N HIS A 36 -16.89 -27.42 -14.95
CA HIS A 36 -15.99 -27.40 -13.81
C HIS A 36 -14.78 -26.57 -14.22
N ALA A 37 -14.48 -25.53 -13.44
CA ALA A 37 -13.18 -24.89 -13.51
C ALA A 37 -12.13 -25.99 -13.40
N THR A 38 -11.26 -26.09 -14.41
CA THR A 38 -10.10 -26.97 -14.34
C THR A 38 -9.32 -26.62 -13.07
N PRO A 39 -8.81 -27.61 -12.31
CA PRO A 39 -7.92 -27.32 -11.19
C PRO A 39 -6.80 -26.41 -11.70
N TYR A 40 -6.62 -25.26 -11.06
CA TYR A 40 -5.46 -24.41 -11.34
C TYR A 40 -4.19 -25.19 -11.00
N GLU A 41 -3.08 -24.87 -11.67
CA GLU A 41 -1.78 -25.41 -11.30
C GLU A 41 -1.53 -25.06 -9.82
N PRO A 42 -1.22 -26.05 -8.96
CA PRO A 42 -1.02 -25.79 -7.54
C PRO A 42 0.24 -24.94 -7.34
N ALA A 43 0.17 -23.99 -6.40
CA ALA A 43 1.33 -23.20 -6.03
C ALA A 43 2.47 -24.12 -5.55
N VAL A 44 3.68 -23.84 -6.00
CA VAL A 44 4.89 -24.53 -5.56
C VAL A 44 5.43 -23.83 -4.32
N THR A 45 5.83 -24.61 -3.31
CA THR A 45 6.54 -24.07 -2.14
C THR A 45 8.04 -24.06 -2.40
N LEU A 46 8.63 -22.87 -2.31
CA LEU A 46 10.07 -22.61 -2.40
C LEU A 46 10.62 -22.22 -1.02
N THR A 47 11.94 -22.07 -0.92
CA THR A 47 12.62 -21.66 0.32
C THR A 47 13.22 -20.26 0.19
N ALA A 48 12.89 -19.36 1.11
CA ALA A 48 13.33 -17.96 1.08
C ALA A 48 14.87 -17.82 1.00
N ALA A 49 15.60 -18.64 1.75
CA ALA A 49 17.07 -18.64 1.75
C ALA A 49 17.71 -19.04 0.41
N THR A 50 16.96 -19.69 -0.49
CA THR A 50 17.44 -20.04 -1.84
C THR A 50 17.17 -18.94 -2.87
N LEU A 51 16.28 -18.00 -2.54
CA LEU A 51 15.81 -16.94 -3.42
C LEU A 51 16.42 -15.57 -3.08
N LEU A 52 16.79 -15.37 -1.82
CA LEU A 52 17.17 -14.08 -1.26
C LEU A 52 18.59 -14.10 -0.72
N ASP A 53 19.28 -12.96 -0.84
CA ASP A 53 20.58 -12.75 -0.21
C ASP A 53 20.48 -12.75 1.32
N GLU A 54 21.58 -13.13 1.98
CA GLU A 54 21.67 -13.18 3.45
C GLU A 54 21.40 -11.82 4.11
N SER A 55 21.74 -10.72 3.43
CA SER A 55 21.49 -9.35 3.89
C SER A 55 20.00 -8.99 4.01
N VAL A 56 19.12 -9.76 3.36
CA VAL A 56 17.66 -9.56 3.40
C VAL A 56 17.00 -10.59 4.31
N THR A 57 17.57 -11.78 4.45
CA THR A 57 16.97 -12.84 5.29
C THR A 57 17.33 -12.71 6.76
N THR A 58 18.40 -11.97 7.08
CA THR A 58 18.88 -11.75 8.45
C THR A 58 18.63 -10.31 8.89
N SER A 59 17.67 -10.09 9.78
CA SER A 59 17.40 -8.79 10.43
C SER A 59 16.91 -8.99 11.86
N GLU A 60 17.15 -8.01 12.72
CA GLU A 60 16.58 -7.91 14.07
C GLU A 60 15.20 -7.25 14.08
N HIS A 61 14.80 -6.59 12.98
CA HIS A 61 13.62 -5.72 12.92
C HIS A 61 12.44 -6.31 12.15
N TYR A 62 12.69 -7.35 11.35
CA TYR A 62 11.64 -8.10 10.66
C TYR A 62 12.01 -9.57 10.49
N ARG A 63 11.00 -10.37 10.16
CA ARG A 63 11.08 -11.80 9.89
C ARG A 63 10.38 -12.13 8.59
N ILE A 64 11.06 -12.92 7.76
CA ILE A 64 10.50 -13.52 6.55
C ILE A 64 10.29 -15.00 6.83
N GLU A 65 9.09 -15.51 6.55
CA GLU A 65 8.85 -16.95 6.72
C GLU A 65 9.67 -17.78 5.72
N PRO A 66 10.20 -18.95 6.13
CA PRO A 66 11.07 -19.76 5.27
C PRO A 66 10.36 -20.27 4.01
N GLU A 67 9.07 -20.55 4.12
CA GLU A 67 8.24 -21.06 3.03
C GLU A 67 7.72 -19.92 2.16
N VAL A 68 7.96 -20.04 0.86
CA VAL A 68 7.59 -19.04 -0.15
C VAL A 68 6.66 -19.69 -1.16
N ALA A 69 5.45 -19.18 -1.28
CA ALA A 69 4.52 -19.67 -2.29
C ALA A 69 4.87 -19.08 -3.66
N ASN A 70 4.94 -19.90 -4.69
CA ASN A 70 5.11 -19.48 -6.08
C ASN A 70 3.92 -19.98 -6.91
N ASP A 71 3.21 -19.05 -7.55
CA ASP A 71 2.01 -19.32 -8.35
C ASP A 71 2.31 -19.61 -9.83
N GLY A 72 3.57 -19.92 -10.16
CA GLY A 72 4.06 -20.05 -11.54
C GLY A 72 4.45 -18.73 -12.19
N ARG A 73 4.18 -17.58 -11.56
CA ARG A 73 4.56 -16.24 -12.03
C ARG A 73 5.44 -15.49 -11.04
N MET A 74 5.07 -15.48 -9.77
CA MET A 74 5.73 -14.67 -8.75
C MET A 74 5.82 -15.38 -7.41
N ASN A 75 6.87 -15.05 -6.68
CA ASN A 75 7.04 -15.44 -5.28
C ASN A 75 6.15 -14.58 -4.38
N SER A 76 5.52 -15.21 -3.40
CA SER A 76 4.73 -14.59 -2.36
C SER A 76 5.33 -14.92 -1.00
N TYR A 77 5.77 -13.88 -0.30
CA TYR A 77 6.47 -13.94 0.97
C TYR A 77 5.58 -13.47 2.10
N GLN A 78 5.69 -14.10 3.26
CA GLN A 78 5.12 -13.56 4.49
C GLN A 78 6.20 -12.78 5.24
N LEU A 79 6.01 -11.46 5.34
CA LEU A 79 6.90 -10.54 6.05
C LEU A 79 6.18 -10.06 7.31
N SER A 80 6.87 -10.11 8.45
CA SER A 80 6.36 -9.64 9.74
C SER A 80 7.39 -8.76 10.46
N SER A 81 6.90 -7.75 11.17
CA SER A 81 7.68 -6.84 12.01
C SER A 81 6.76 -6.23 13.07
N GLU A 82 7.32 -5.53 14.06
CA GLU A 82 6.51 -4.75 15.00
C GLU A 82 5.76 -3.57 14.34
N ILE A 83 6.20 -3.15 13.15
CA ILE A 83 5.61 -2.03 12.41
C ILE A 83 4.41 -2.51 11.60
N GLN A 84 4.56 -3.63 10.90
CA GLN A 84 3.56 -4.19 10.00
C GLN A 84 3.82 -5.67 9.69
N SER A 85 2.75 -6.39 9.37
CA SER A 85 2.78 -7.74 8.80
C SER A 85 2.02 -7.76 7.49
N LEU A 86 2.60 -8.35 6.46
CA LEU A 86 2.10 -8.25 5.10
C LEU A 86 2.55 -9.43 4.23
N VAL A 87 1.76 -9.73 3.21
CA VAL A 87 2.15 -10.65 2.13
C VAL A 87 2.78 -9.81 1.02
N VAL A 88 4.04 -10.09 0.69
CA VAL A 88 4.75 -9.40 -0.40
C VAL A 88 4.78 -10.27 -1.63
N HIS A 89 4.41 -9.69 -2.76
CA HIS A 89 4.59 -10.32 -4.06
C HIS A 89 5.87 -9.79 -4.72
N THR A 90 6.73 -10.68 -5.19
CA THR A 90 8.06 -10.44 -5.80
C THR A 90 9.20 -10.12 -4.83
N ASP A 91 10.41 -10.55 -5.21
CA ASP A 91 11.64 -10.38 -4.43
C ASP A 91 12.08 -8.92 -4.32
N SER A 92 11.86 -8.12 -5.38
CA SER A 92 12.22 -6.70 -5.40
C SER A 92 11.37 -5.89 -4.43
N LEU A 93 10.06 -6.14 -4.41
CA LEU A 93 9.17 -5.46 -3.48
C LEU A 93 9.48 -5.90 -2.04
N LEU A 94 9.85 -7.16 -1.82
CA LEU A 94 10.25 -7.63 -0.49
C LEU A 94 11.46 -6.87 0.04
N ARG A 95 12.49 -6.67 -0.80
CA ARG A 95 13.67 -5.86 -0.46
C ARG A 95 13.32 -4.42 -0.13
N GLU A 96 12.41 -3.82 -0.89
CA GLU A 96 11.93 -2.46 -0.62
C GLU A 96 11.22 -2.37 0.74
N ARG A 97 10.33 -3.32 1.05
CA ARG A 97 9.63 -3.35 2.35
C ARG A 97 10.56 -3.61 3.52
N ALA A 98 11.56 -4.49 3.34
CA ALA A 98 12.61 -4.70 4.33
C ALA A 98 13.38 -3.39 4.61
N HIS A 99 13.82 -2.69 3.55
CA HIS A 99 14.52 -1.41 3.70
C HIS A 99 13.64 -0.32 4.32
N GLU A 100 12.35 -0.27 4.00
CA GLU A 100 11.38 0.65 4.61
C GLU A 100 11.26 0.42 6.12
N ILE A 101 11.17 -0.84 6.57
CA ILE A 101 11.11 -1.19 7.98
C ILE A 101 12.36 -0.68 8.72
N GLU A 102 13.54 -0.97 8.19
CA GLU A 102 14.83 -0.51 8.73
C GLU A 102 14.90 1.03 8.83
N ALA A 103 14.48 1.72 7.77
CA ALA A 103 14.43 3.17 7.75
C ALA A 103 13.47 3.72 8.82
N ILE A 104 12.29 3.12 9.00
CA ILE A 104 11.34 3.56 10.03
C ILE A 104 11.90 3.30 11.43
N VAL A 105 12.59 2.19 11.67
CA VAL A 105 13.26 1.92 12.95
C VAL A 105 14.32 3.00 13.24
N ALA A 106 15.19 3.30 12.28
CA ALA A 106 16.20 4.35 12.43
C ALA A 106 15.56 5.73 12.70
N LEU A 107 14.48 6.08 11.98
CA LEU A 107 13.74 7.31 12.21
C LEU A 107 13.11 7.38 13.61
N ARG A 108 12.58 6.25 14.12
CA ARG A 108 12.03 6.19 15.48
C ARG A 108 13.12 6.40 16.53
N GLN A 109 14.28 5.78 16.38
CA GLN A 109 15.42 5.98 17.28
C GLN A 109 15.92 7.43 17.26
N MET A 110 15.97 8.07 16.08
CA MET A 110 16.36 9.49 15.97
C MET A 110 15.34 10.44 16.59
N LYS A 111 14.04 10.13 16.51
CA LYS A 111 12.96 10.92 17.13
C LYS A 111 13.08 10.98 18.65
N GLU A 112 13.66 9.95 19.26
CA GLU A 112 13.92 9.92 20.71
C GLU A 112 15.08 10.84 21.13
N SER A 113 15.84 11.40 20.17
CA SER A 113 16.90 12.35 20.50
C SER A 113 16.35 13.73 20.90
N ASP A 114 16.94 14.30 21.96
CA ASP A 114 16.66 15.66 22.42
C ASP A 114 16.80 16.71 21.29
N THR A 115 17.77 16.52 20.39
CA THR A 115 18.04 17.44 19.29
C THR A 115 16.89 17.46 18.28
N PHE A 116 16.33 16.30 17.94
CA PHE A 116 15.17 16.21 17.06
C PHE A 116 13.93 16.84 17.72
N GLN A 117 13.68 16.54 19.01
CA GLN A 117 12.55 17.12 19.73
C GLN A 117 12.64 18.64 19.84
N LYS A 118 13.82 19.18 20.21
CA LYS A 118 14.06 20.62 20.29
C LYS A 118 13.91 21.30 18.93
N GLY A 119 14.45 20.70 17.87
CA GLY A 119 14.31 21.21 16.50
C GLY A 119 12.86 21.21 16.02
N PHE A 120 12.11 20.14 16.30
CA PHE A 120 10.69 20.05 15.97
C PHE A 120 9.85 21.09 16.71
N MET A 121 10.05 21.26 18.02
CA MET A 121 9.36 22.28 18.81
C MET A 121 9.69 23.69 18.31
N ALA A 122 10.97 23.99 18.06
CA ALA A 122 11.38 25.28 17.52
C ALA A 122 10.74 25.55 16.15
N ALA A 123 10.66 24.55 15.26
CA ALA A 123 10.01 24.68 13.96
C ALA A 123 8.49 24.92 14.08
N ALA A 124 7.83 24.31 15.06
CA ALA A 124 6.41 24.53 15.34
C ALA A 124 6.12 25.92 15.91
N GLU A 125 7.03 26.46 16.73
CA GLU A 125 6.91 27.79 17.32
C GLU A 125 7.28 28.92 16.35
N ALA A 126 8.12 28.65 15.35
CA ALA A 126 8.63 29.65 14.42
C ALA A 126 7.52 30.50 13.74
N PRO A 127 6.44 29.92 13.18
CA PRO A 127 5.37 30.72 12.55
C PRO A 127 4.57 31.58 13.55
N ILE A 128 4.37 31.06 14.77
CA ILE A 128 3.65 31.76 15.84
C ILE A 128 4.45 32.99 16.26
N SER A 129 5.76 32.81 16.48
CA SER A 129 6.67 33.89 16.83
C SER A 129 6.78 34.94 15.72
N LEU A 130 6.88 34.52 14.45
CA LEU A 130 6.86 35.41 13.29
C LEU A 130 5.57 36.24 13.19
N THR A 131 4.41 35.61 13.37
CA THR A 131 3.12 36.32 13.32
C THR A 131 3.00 37.33 14.45
N ARG A 132 3.42 36.95 15.67
CA ARG A 132 3.43 37.85 16.81
C ARG A 132 4.35 39.04 16.56
N ASN A 133 5.58 38.78 16.12
CA ASN A 133 6.57 39.82 15.87
C ASN A 133 6.15 40.74 14.71
N LEU A 134 5.48 40.24 13.67
CA LEU A 134 4.96 41.08 12.60
C LEU A 134 3.93 42.12 13.10
N VAL A 135 3.12 41.75 14.11
CA VAL A 135 2.11 42.66 14.71
C VAL A 135 2.75 43.59 15.73
N THR A 136 3.66 43.09 16.58
CA THR A 136 4.19 43.86 17.71
C THR A 136 5.49 44.61 17.40
N ASP A 137 6.24 44.17 16.39
CA ASP A 137 7.51 44.76 15.95
C ASP A 137 7.76 44.53 14.43
N PRO A 138 6.99 45.22 13.57
CA PRO A 138 7.05 45.03 12.12
C PRO A 138 8.42 45.43 11.53
N VAL A 139 9.08 46.44 12.09
CA VAL A 139 10.37 46.93 11.57
C VAL A 139 11.50 45.97 11.93
N GLY A 140 11.58 45.51 13.19
CA GLY A 140 12.57 44.52 13.61
C GLY A 140 12.38 43.17 12.93
N THR A 141 11.14 42.79 12.60
CA THR A 141 10.85 41.56 11.85
C THR A 141 11.45 41.60 10.44
N LEU A 142 11.29 42.71 9.71
CA LEU A 142 11.84 42.87 8.35
C LEU A 142 13.38 42.84 8.32
N GLU A 143 14.04 43.33 9.36
CA GLU A 143 15.52 43.30 9.48
C GLU A 143 16.07 41.92 9.89
N SER A 144 15.24 41.08 10.53
CA SER A 144 15.65 39.78 11.07
C SER A 144 15.50 38.60 10.10
N ILE A 145 14.85 38.78 8.95
CA ILE A 145 14.81 37.78 7.90
C ILE A 145 16.25 37.63 7.37
N PRO A 146 16.90 36.47 7.50
CA PRO A 146 18.16 36.25 6.81
C PRO A 146 17.86 36.33 5.31
N LEU A 147 18.28 37.43 4.67
CA LEU A 147 18.31 37.52 3.22
C LEU A 147 19.29 36.43 2.76
N ALA A 148 18.77 35.27 2.37
CA ALA A 148 19.51 34.20 1.71
C ALA A 148 19.95 34.59 0.28
N SER A 149 20.21 35.87 0.06
CA SER A 149 20.54 36.47 -1.22
C SER A 149 21.46 37.67 -0.98
N ALA A 150 22.74 37.42 -0.72
CA ALA A 150 23.85 38.30 -1.12
C ALA A 150 25.21 37.67 -0.78
N MET A 151 25.55 36.54 -1.40
CA MET A 151 26.95 36.20 -1.69
C MET A 151 26.98 35.56 -3.08
N CYS A 152 27.76 36.19 -3.96
CA CYS A 152 28.00 35.84 -5.36
C CYS A 152 28.51 34.41 -5.55
#